data_AF-A0A6G9NB28-F1
#
_entry.id   AF-A0A6G9NB28-F1
#
_cell.length_a   1.000
_cell.length_b   1.000
_cell.length_c   1.000
_cell.angle_alpha   90.00
_cell.angle_beta   90.00
_cell.angle_gamma   90.00
#
_symmetry.space_group_name_H-M   'P 1'
#
loop_
_entity.id
_entity.type
_entity.pdbx_description
1 polymer ?
#
loop_
_entity_poly.entity_id
_entity_poly.type
_entity_poly.pdbx_seq_one_letter_code
_entity_poly.pdbx_strand_id
1 'polypeptide(L)'
;MNFAVAAMNGALREHIPVLASSVQSADRPMLVVSFADAHLPVCTGMTLFRPVPAGVEIGMVEPCLLADGGALILVATDRSKAFGIDGKGELVERPVPRLARNGGGIDRAWADLERRMAELVEDTGCFPLGSWEVHLEPLG
;
A
#
# COMPACT_ATOMS: atom_id res chain seq x y z
N MET A 1 15.32 5.64 3.06
CA MET A 1 13.86 5.36 3.09
C MET A 1 13.70 3.87 3.34
N ASN A 2 13.18 3.49 4.51
CA ASN A 2 13.13 2.11 5.03
C ASN A 2 11.80 1.41 4.69
N PHE A 3 11.03 1.99 3.77
CA PHE A 3 9.74 1.51 3.31
C PHE A 3 9.64 1.79 1.81
N ALA A 4 9.30 0.80 0.99
CA ALA A 4 9.11 0.96 -0.44
C ALA A 4 7.61 1.02 -0.78
N VAL A 5 7.26 1.79 -1.81
CA VAL A 5 5.92 1.81 -2.39
C VAL A 5 6.03 1.52 -3.87
N ALA A 6 5.21 0.60 -4.37
CA ALA A 6 5.12 0.25 -5.78
C ALA A 6 3.66 0.32 -6.23
N ALA A 7 3.45 0.75 -7.47
CA ALA A 7 2.16 0.68 -8.14
C ALA A 7 2.20 -0.44 -9.19
N MET A 8 1.09 -1.14 -9.37
CA MET A 8 1.00 -2.22 -10.34
C MET A 8 -0.38 -2.26 -10.98
N ASN A 9 -0.40 -2.47 -12.29
CA ASN A 9 -1.62 -2.69 -13.06
C ASN A 9 -1.87 -4.20 -13.21
N GLY A 10 -3.11 -4.64 -13.04
CA GLY A 10 -3.47 -6.04 -13.22
C GLY A 10 -3.29 -6.92 -11.98
N ALA A 11 -3.21 -8.25 -12.18
CA ALA A 11 -3.34 -9.23 -11.11
C ALA A 11 -2.03 -9.44 -10.33
N LEU A 12 -2.02 -9.10 -9.03
CA LEU A 12 -0.83 -9.22 -8.16
C LEU A 12 -0.28 -10.65 -8.06
N ARG A 13 -1.16 -11.65 -8.18
CA ARG A 13 -0.84 -13.06 -7.94
C ARG A 13 0.39 -13.54 -8.71
N GLU A 14 0.55 -13.11 -9.96
CA GLU A 14 1.63 -13.55 -10.85
C GLU A 14 2.99 -12.97 -10.45
N HIS A 15 3.00 -11.83 -9.76
CA HIS A 15 4.20 -11.11 -9.37
C HIS A 15 4.65 -11.36 -7.92
N ILE A 16 3.82 -12.03 -7.10
CA ILE A 16 4.12 -12.31 -5.68
C ILE A 16 5.52 -12.91 -5.48
N PRO A 17 5.96 -13.94 -6.22
CA PRO A 17 7.27 -14.56 -5.96
C PRO A 17 8.45 -13.60 -6.17
N VAL A 18 8.38 -12.78 -7.23
CA VAL A 18 9.42 -11.79 -7.57
C VAL A 18 9.45 -10.69 -6.52
N LEU A 19 8.30 -10.16 -6.13
CA LEU A 19 8.18 -9.10 -5.13
C LEU A 19 8.63 -9.59 -3.74
N ALA A 20 8.25 -10.81 -3.35
CA ALA A 20 8.70 -11.41 -2.09
C ALA A 20 10.23 -11.59 -2.08
N SER A 21 10.81 -12.12 -3.16
CA SER A 21 12.28 -12.26 -3.27
C SER A 21 12.99 -10.90 -3.15
N SER A 22 12.45 -9.86 -3.81
CA SER A 22 13.00 -8.50 -3.73
C SER A 22 12.92 -7.94 -2.30
N VAL A 23 11.80 -8.13 -1.60
CA VAL A 23 11.59 -7.65 -0.23
C VAL A 23 12.52 -8.37 0.75
N GLN A 24 12.67 -9.68 0.60
CA GLN A 24 13.58 -10.48 1.42
C GLN A 24 15.03 -10.05 1.22
N SER A 25 15.45 -9.86 -0.04
CA SER A 25 16.84 -9.51 -0.37
C SER A 25 17.20 -8.09 0.07
N ALA A 26 16.26 -7.15 -0.03
CA ALA A 26 16.44 -5.77 0.39
C ALA A 26 16.26 -5.56 1.90
N ASP A 27 15.78 -6.58 2.63
CA ASP A 27 15.38 -6.52 4.04
C ASP A 27 14.55 -5.26 4.36
N ARG A 28 13.59 -4.97 3.47
CA ARG A 28 12.82 -3.72 3.50
C ARG A 28 11.36 -3.97 3.16
N PRO A 29 10.39 -3.57 4.01
CA PRO A 29 8.98 -3.69 3.71
C PRO A 29 8.58 -2.93 2.44
N MET A 30 7.60 -3.47 1.72
CA MET A 30 7.06 -2.89 0.50
C MET A 30 5.54 -2.90 0.54
N LEU A 31 4.93 -1.77 0.20
CA LEU A 31 3.51 -1.65 -0.05
C LEU A 31 3.27 -1.60 -1.56
N VAL A 32 2.48 -2.55 -2.05
CA VAL A 32 2.06 -2.61 -3.44
C VAL A 32 0.63 -2.10 -3.52
N VAL A 33 0.41 -1.10 -4.34
CA VAL A 33 -0.89 -0.51 -4.64
C VAL A 33 -1.33 -1.02 -6.01
N SER A 34 -2.47 -1.71 -6.04
CA SER A 34 -3.00 -2.33 -7.25
C SER A 34 -4.04 -1.40 -7.89
N PHE A 35 -3.98 -1.27 -9.22
CA PHE A 35 -4.95 -0.55 -10.03
C PHE A 35 -5.64 -1.53 -10.97
N ALA A 36 -6.93 -1.28 -11.27
CA ALA A 36 -7.72 -2.14 -12.15
C ALA A 36 -7.14 -2.23 -13.55
N ASP A 37 -6.72 -1.09 -14.10
CA ASP A 37 -6.05 -0.96 -15.38
C ASP A 37 -5.17 0.31 -15.40
N ALA A 38 -4.36 0.47 -16.44
CA ALA A 38 -3.44 1.60 -16.59
C ALA A 38 -4.14 2.95 -16.87
N HIS A 39 -5.45 2.95 -17.10
CA HIS A 39 -6.22 4.12 -17.54
C HIS A 39 -7.17 4.64 -16.44
N LEU A 40 -7.48 3.82 -15.44
CA LEU A 40 -8.30 4.17 -14.29
C LEU A 40 -7.40 4.52 -13.11
N PRO A 41 -7.46 5.76 -12.59
CA PRO A 41 -6.63 6.20 -11.46
C PRO A 41 -7.10 5.62 -10.10
N VAL A 42 -7.96 4.60 -10.12
CA VAL A 42 -8.60 4.07 -8.91
C VAL A 42 -7.79 2.89 -8.39
N CYS A 43 -7.16 3.10 -7.24
CA CYS A 43 -6.56 2.02 -6.46
C CYS A 43 -7.65 1.03 -6.02
N THR A 44 -7.50 -0.24 -6.39
CA THR A 44 -8.44 -1.32 -6.07
C THR A 44 -8.00 -2.18 -4.89
N GLY A 45 -6.77 -2.02 -4.42
CA GLY A 45 -6.30 -2.74 -3.25
C GLY A 45 -4.86 -2.42 -2.89
N MET A 46 -4.50 -2.73 -1.65
CA MET A 46 -3.15 -2.54 -1.13
C MET A 46 -2.67 -3.85 -0.52
N THR A 47 -1.45 -4.27 -0.88
CA THR A 47 -0.82 -5.47 -0.32
C THR A 47 0.52 -5.11 0.29
N LEU A 48 0.70 -5.47 1.55
CA LEU A 48 1.93 -5.26 2.29
C LEU A 48 2.77 -6.53 2.27
N PHE A 49 4.03 -6.38 1.87
CA PHE A 49 5.08 -7.38 1.97
C PHE A 49 6.05 -6.95 3.07
N ARG A 50 6.27 -7.82 4.06
CA ARG A 50 7.15 -7.53 5.20
C ARG A 50 8.17 -8.65 5.39
N PRO A 51 9.47 -8.34 5.40
CA PRO A 51 10.48 -9.33 5.75
C PRO A 51 10.32 -9.68 7.24
N VAL A 52 10.37 -10.97 7.53
CA VAL A 52 10.36 -11.54 8.88
C VAL A 52 11.43 -12.64 8.95
N PRO A 53 11.88 -13.06 10.14
CA PRO A 53 12.92 -14.09 10.24
C PRO A 53 12.59 -15.41 9.54
N ALA A 54 11.30 -15.73 9.39
CA ALA A 54 10.81 -16.94 8.73
C ALA A 54 10.60 -16.80 7.21
N GLY A 55 10.86 -15.63 6.62
CA GLY A 55 10.62 -15.34 5.20
C GLY A 55 9.91 -14.01 4.99
N VAL A 56 8.91 -13.99 4.11
CA VAL A 56 8.13 -12.78 3.84
C VAL A 56 6.68 -12.98 4.24
N GLU A 57 6.20 -12.11 5.12
CA GLU A 57 4.78 -12.01 5.43
C GLU A 57 4.10 -11.15 4.37
N ILE A 58 2.98 -11.65 3.82
CA ILE A 58 2.22 -10.97 2.75
C ILE A 58 0.77 -10.88 3.21
N GLY A 59 0.21 -9.68 3.19
CA GLY A 59 -1.17 -9.47 3.61
C GLY A 59 -1.83 -8.29 2.89
N MET A 60 -3.10 -8.46 2.56
CA MET A 60 -3.93 -7.35 2.11
C MET A 60 -4.18 -6.40 3.27
N VAL A 61 -4.05 -5.11 3.00
CA VAL A 61 -4.25 -4.04 3.96
C VAL A 61 -5.18 -2.99 3.41
N GLU A 62 -5.83 -2.25 4.30
CA GLU A 62 -6.65 -1.10 4.02
C GLU A 62 -6.09 0.13 4.74
N PRO A 63 -6.15 1.30 4.10
CA PRO A 63 -5.80 2.55 4.75
C PRO A 63 -6.86 2.87 5.81
N CYS A 64 -6.46 3.49 6.92
CA CYS A 64 -7.37 3.90 7.98
C CYS A 64 -6.93 5.23 8.60
N LEU A 65 -7.89 6.15 8.76
CA LEU A 65 -7.70 7.44 9.42
C LEU A 65 -8.27 7.40 10.84
N LEU A 66 -7.39 7.65 11.81
CA LEU A 66 -7.77 7.75 13.22
C LEU A 66 -8.42 9.09 13.56
N ALA A 67 -8.04 10.15 12.84
CA ALA A 67 -8.58 11.49 12.94
C ALA A 67 -8.48 12.16 11.56
N ASP A 68 -9.34 13.15 11.33
CA ASP A 68 -9.34 13.90 10.07
C ASP A 68 -8.01 14.65 9.88
N GLY A 69 -7.41 14.52 8.70
CA GLY A 69 -6.08 15.08 8.40
C GLY A 69 -4.92 14.39 9.14
N GLY A 70 -5.18 13.34 9.91
CA GLY A 70 -4.16 12.56 10.62
C GLY A 70 -3.33 11.67 9.69
N ALA A 71 -2.27 11.07 10.25
CA ALA A 71 -1.48 10.09 9.52
C ALA A 71 -2.31 8.83 9.23
N LEU A 72 -2.18 8.31 8.00
CA LEU A 72 -2.75 7.04 7.61
C LEU A 72 -2.01 5.89 8.31
N ILE A 73 -2.78 4.92 8.78
CA ILE A 73 -2.26 3.61 9.17
C ILE A 73 -2.80 2.55 8.21
N LEU A 74 -2.07 1.45 8.06
CA LEU A 74 -2.47 0.29 7.29
C LEU A 74 -3.07 -0.76 8.23
N VAL A 75 -4.26 -1.26 7.96
CA VAL A 75 -4.93 -2.28 8.76
C VAL A 75 -5.12 -3.52 7.89
N ALA A 76 -4.71 -4.69 8.36
CA ALA A 76 -4.97 -5.93 7.63
C ALA A 76 -6.48 -6.11 7.42
N THR A 77 -6.91 -6.62 6.26
CA THR A 77 -8.34 -6.77 5.93
C THR A 77 -9.07 -7.72 6.87
N ASP A 78 -8.36 -8.72 7.40
CA ASP A 78 -8.83 -9.62 8.46
C ASP A 78 -8.83 -8.99 9.87
N ARG A 79 -8.36 -7.74 9.97
CA ARG A 79 -8.23 -6.93 11.19
C ARG A 79 -7.34 -7.57 12.26
N SER A 80 -6.44 -8.48 11.86
CA SER A 80 -5.49 -9.13 12.77
C SER A 80 -4.35 -8.20 13.18
N LYS A 81 -3.96 -7.27 12.30
CA LYS A 81 -2.79 -6.39 12.46
C LYS A 81 -3.07 -4.99 11.97
N ALA A 82 -2.32 -4.03 12.53
CA ALA A 82 -2.25 -2.68 12.00
C ALA A 82 -0.79 -2.19 12.05
N PHE A 83 -0.46 -1.31 11.11
CA PHE A 83 0.88 -0.80 10.90
C PHE A 83 0.81 0.71 10.67
N GLY A 84 1.72 1.45 11.30
CA GLY A 84 1.94 2.87 11.00
C GLY A 84 3.32 3.07 10.41
N ILE A 85 3.53 4.22 9.77
CA ILE A 85 4.86 4.70 9.42
C ILE A 85 5.26 5.72 10.47
N ASP A 86 6.39 5.54 11.13
CA ASP A 86 6.88 6.46 12.15
C ASP A 86 7.63 7.67 11.57
N GLY A 87 8.12 8.56 12.44
CA GLY A 87 8.85 9.76 12.03
C GLY A 87 10.20 9.50 11.35
N LYS A 88 10.69 8.25 11.34
CA LYS A 88 11.90 7.82 10.62
C LYS A 88 11.57 7.16 9.29
N GLY A 89 10.29 7.03 8.95
CA GLY A 89 9.85 6.30 7.76
C GLY A 89 9.93 4.78 7.93
N GLU A 90 9.90 4.27 9.17
CA GLU A 90 9.90 2.84 9.47
C GLU A 90 8.48 2.33 9.68
N LEU A 91 8.22 1.12 9.17
CA LEU A 91 6.95 0.44 9.38
C LEU A 91 6.93 -0.17 10.79
N VAL A 92 6.00 0.28 11.62
CA VAL A 92 5.86 -0.17 13.02
C VAL A 92 4.49 -0.76 13.27
N GLU A 93 4.42 -1.87 14.00
CA GLU A 93 3.15 -2.47 14.41
C GLU A 93 2.40 -1.55 15.39
N ARG A 94 1.08 -1.49 15.25
CA ARG A 94 0.17 -0.68 16.06
C ARG A 94 -1.02 -1.53 16.52
N PRO A 95 -1.65 -1.18 17.65
CA PRO A 95 -2.93 -1.77 18.02
C PRO A 95 -3.97 -1.53 16.93
N VAL A 96 -4.76 -2.57 16.60
CA VAL A 96 -5.86 -2.44 15.64
C VAL A 96 -6.93 -1.50 16.22
N PRO A 97 -7.21 -0.35 15.57
CA PRO A 97 -8.13 0.64 16.14
C PRO A 97 -9.58 0.19 16.08
N ARG A 98 -10.38 0.69 17.03
CA ARG A 98 -11.83 0.45 17.05
C ARG A 98 -12.53 0.96 15.78
N LEU A 99 -12.11 2.10 15.23
CA LEU A 99 -12.70 2.64 14.00
C LEU A 99 -12.52 1.72 12.79
N ALA A 100 -11.39 1.01 12.69
CA ALA A 100 -11.17 0.04 11.61
C ALA A 100 -12.08 -1.19 11.74
N ARG A 101 -12.44 -1.57 12.98
CA ARG A 101 -13.40 -2.66 13.24
C ARG A 101 -14.82 -2.30 12.80
N ASN A 102 -15.17 -1.01 12.85
CA ASN A 102 -16.49 -0.51 12.48
C ASN A 102 -16.55 0.05 11.04
N GLY A 103 -15.48 -0.06 10.24
CA GLY A 103 -15.41 0.42 8.85
C GLY A 103 -15.20 1.93 8.67
N GLY A 104 -15.80 2.78 9.52
CA GLY A 104 -15.81 4.23 9.28
C GLY A 104 -14.44 4.93 9.21
N GLY A 105 -13.38 4.38 9.82
CA GLY A 105 -12.02 4.91 9.66
C GLY A 105 -11.38 4.53 8.32
N ILE A 106 -11.78 3.40 7.76
CA ILE A 106 -11.33 2.88 6.47
C ILE A 106 -12.02 3.62 5.32
N ASP A 107 -13.34 3.78 5.39
CA ASP A 107 -14.12 4.48 4.36
C ASP A 107 -13.64 5.92 4.15
N ARG A 108 -13.39 6.63 5.27
CA ARG A 108 -12.83 8.00 5.20
C ARG A 108 -11.42 8.03 4.63
N ALA A 109 -10.60 7.02 4.93
CA ALA A 109 -9.24 6.95 4.42
C ALA A 109 -9.21 6.72 2.92
N TRP A 110 -10.09 5.86 2.41
CA TRP A 110 -10.27 5.67 0.97
C TRP A 110 -10.75 6.94 0.29
N ALA A 111 -11.78 7.60 0.82
CA ALA A 111 -12.27 8.86 0.27
C ALA A 111 -11.19 9.97 0.27
N ASP A 112 -10.38 10.06 1.34
CA ASP A 112 -9.27 11.03 1.40
C ASP A 112 -8.17 10.70 0.38
N LEU A 113 -7.83 9.41 0.19
CA LEU A 113 -6.86 8.98 -0.82
C LEU A 113 -7.35 9.26 -2.24
N GLU A 114 -8.59 8.89 -2.56
CA GLU A 114 -9.20 9.16 -3.86
C GLU A 114 -9.19 10.65 -4.18
N ARG A 115 -9.60 11.49 -3.22
CA ARG A 115 -9.56 12.95 -3.36
C ARG A 115 -8.16 13.47 -3.63
N ARG A 116 -7.16 13.06 -2.84
CA ARG A 116 -5.77 13.51 -3.01
C ARG A 116 -5.18 13.04 -4.34
N MET A 117 -5.51 11.84 -4.79
CA MET A 117 -5.09 11.33 -6.10
C MET A 117 -5.74 12.15 -7.23
N ALA A 118 -7.03 12.48 -7.12
CA ALA A 118 -7.73 13.30 -8.10
C ALA A 118 -7.16 14.72 -8.17
N GLU A 119 -6.98 15.40 -7.02
CA GLU A 119 -6.34 16.72 -6.93
C GLU A 119 -4.96 16.72 -7.60
N LEU A 120 -4.17 15.67 -7.36
CA LEU A 120 -2.84 15.53 -7.95
C LEU A 120 -2.89 15.41 -9.48
N VAL A 121 -3.80 14.59 -10.02
CA VAL A 121 -3.98 14.39 -11.46
C VAL A 121 -4.49 15.65 -12.16
N GLU A 122 -5.44 16.38 -11.55
CA GLU A 122 -5.98 17.63 -12.09
C GLU A 122 -4.93 18.74 -12.18
N ASP A 123 -4.07 18.86 -11.16
CA ASP A 123 -3.06 19.93 -11.10
C ASP A 123 -1.86 19.70 -12.03
N THR A 124 -1.53 18.44 -12.35
CA THR A 124 -0.27 18.11 -13.04
C THR A 124 -0.45 17.41 -14.38
N GLY A 125 -1.66 16.93 -14.70
CA GLY A 125 -1.97 16.20 -15.94
C GLY A 125 -1.34 14.79 -16.01
N CYS A 126 -0.51 14.43 -15.05
CA CYS A 126 0.17 13.14 -14.87
C CYS A 126 0.65 13.01 -13.42
N PHE A 127 0.88 11.80 -12.89
CA PHE A 127 1.41 11.66 -11.52
C PHE A 127 2.80 12.35 -11.40
N PRO A 128 3.00 13.34 -10.52
CA PRO A 128 4.17 14.23 -10.51
C PRO A 128 5.39 13.70 -9.76
N LEU A 129 5.28 12.52 -9.13
CA LEU A 129 6.44 11.80 -8.62
C LEU A 129 7.04 11.04 -9.78
N GLY A 130 8.36 11.11 -9.99
CA GLY A 130 9.04 10.29 -10.99
C GLY A 130 8.76 8.81 -10.74
N SER A 131 7.74 8.27 -11.38
CA SER A 131 7.37 6.87 -11.32
C SER A 131 8.23 6.14 -12.34
N TRP A 132 9.10 5.26 -11.86
CA TRP A 132 9.78 4.32 -12.71
C TRP A 132 8.80 3.15 -12.93
N GLU A 133 8.26 3.04 -14.14
CA GLU A 133 7.48 1.86 -14.52
C GLU A 133 8.44 0.70 -14.74
N VAL A 134 8.30 -0.35 -13.94
CA VAL A 134 9.01 -1.62 -14.15
C VAL A 134 8.08 -2.56 -14.89
N HIS A 135 8.32 -2.74 -16.19
CA HIS A 135 7.65 -3.79 -16.96
C HIS A 135 8.35 -5.12 -16.66
N LEU A 136 7.70 -5.96 -15.85
CA LEU A 136 8.13 -7.35 -15.68
C LEU A 136 7.62 -8.14 -16.89
N GLU A 137 8.53 -8.62 -17.74
CA GLU A 137 8.14 -9.52 -18.84
C GLU A 137 7.46 -10.78 -18.27
N PRO A 138 6.45 -11.34 -18.96
CA PRO A 138 5.83 -12.59 -18.53
C PRO A 138 6.88 -13.69 -18.44
N LEU A 139 6.88 -14.45 -17.35
CA LEU A 139 7.66 -15.67 -17.26
C LEU A 139 7.10 -16.66 -18.29
N GLY A 140 7.83 -16.86 -19.38
CA GLY A 140 7.52 -17.84 -20.43
C GLY A 140 7.64 -19.29 -19.98
#